data_AF-A0A354F217-F1
#
_entry.id   AF-A0A354F217-F1
#
_cell.length_a   1.000
_cell.length_b   1.000
_cell.length_c   1.000
_cell.angle_alpha   90.00
_cell.angle_beta   90.00
_cell.angle_gamma   90.00
#
_symmetry.space_group_name_H-M   'P 1'
#
loop_
_entity.id
_entity.type
_entity.pdbx_description
1 polymer ?
#
loop_
_entity_poly.entity_id
_entity_poly.type
_entity_poly.pdbx_seq_one_letter_code
_entity_poly.pdbx_strand_id
1 'polypeptide(L)'
;MTLKQLVKQAIMKDNFTDLKGFISFCNEYLAFISNNLQAVIISQNENHYRFYQYDKSGNYQITRPINSNLMYDAKEFAKASKEYVKILKRVKNADKKDDSIREIINNSTYTIQQSIGAALDGLPAGKSNTARKLTGDLFEHFIRLIIHEIGIACRTGVIQVPVIVDGQAQFNMSYQHDLIIEKDDDIKVIGSIKTSSKDRIDKIFIDKFLYNKLTEKDTPHIAVFLNDVQRKNTKKENEYGINTTFLPGHFKGYTVKLNPLDGVYYCDIRPNMKTENILKDQIKTFDHLLIEDIWKFIE
;
A
#
# COMPACT_ATOMS: atom_id res chain seq x y z
N MET A 1 7.42 -9.69 -24.20
CA MET A 1 6.39 -10.30 -23.34
C MET A 1 5.03 -9.74 -23.73
N THR A 2 3.97 -10.55 -23.71
CA THR A 2 2.58 -10.11 -24.01
C THR A 2 1.81 -9.80 -22.72
N LEU A 3 0.73 -9.01 -22.80
CA LEU A 3 -0.14 -8.77 -21.65
C LEU A 3 -0.67 -10.08 -21.03
N LYS A 4 -1.07 -11.04 -21.86
CA LYS A 4 -1.57 -12.35 -21.38
C LYS A 4 -0.52 -13.11 -20.56
N GLN A 5 0.76 -13.01 -20.92
CA GLN A 5 1.86 -13.60 -20.15
C GLN A 5 2.06 -12.87 -18.82
N LEU A 6 2.04 -11.53 -18.82
CA LEU A 6 2.14 -10.71 -17.61
C LEU A 6 0.98 -10.99 -16.64
N VAL A 7 -0.26 -11.05 -17.15
CA VAL A 7 -1.44 -11.42 -16.36
C VAL A 7 -1.28 -12.81 -15.76
N LYS A 8 -0.78 -13.78 -16.54
CA LYS A 8 -0.53 -15.15 -16.04
C LYS A 8 0.51 -15.14 -14.92
N GLN A 9 1.60 -14.40 -15.08
CA GLN A 9 2.61 -14.24 -14.03
C GLN A 9 2.03 -13.59 -12.78
N ALA A 10 1.26 -12.51 -12.92
CA ALA A 10 0.67 -11.77 -11.80
C ALA A 10 -0.33 -12.58 -10.97
N ILE A 11 -0.99 -13.58 -11.56
CA ILE A 11 -1.92 -14.48 -10.86
C ILE A 11 -1.18 -15.57 -10.08
N MET A 12 0.01 -15.97 -10.51
CA MET A 12 0.82 -16.99 -9.86
C MET A 12 1.61 -16.35 -8.70
N LYS A 13 1.07 -16.44 -7.48
CA LYS A 13 1.67 -15.86 -6.27
C LYS A 13 3.10 -16.33 -6.00
N ASP A 14 3.46 -17.53 -6.44
CA ASP A 14 4.82 -18.09 -6.30
C ASP A 14 5.89 -17.30 -7.07
N ASN A 15 5.50 -16.43 -8.00
CA ASN A 15 6.43 -15.49 -8.64
C ASN A 15 6.83 -14.32 -7.73
N PHE A 16 6.17 -14.17 -6.58
CA PHE A 16 6.27 -13.02 -5.69
C PHE A 16 6.71 -13.43 -4.28
N THR A 17 7.61 -14.40 -4.16
CA THR A 17 8.11 -14.89 -2.85
C THR A 17 9.16 -13.98 -2.22
N ASP A 18 9.81 -13.12 -3.01
CA ASP A 18 10.86 -12.22 -2.59
C ASP A 18 10.82 -10.90 -3.37
N LEU A 19 11.59 -9.90 -2.94
CA LEU A 19 11.66 -8.59 -3.60
C LEU A 19 12.14 -8.69 -5.06
N LYS A 20 12.96 -9.71 -5.40
CA LYS A 20 13.46 -9.91 -6.76
C LYS A 20 12.32 -10.28 -7.70
N GLY A 21 11.39 -11.13 -7.29
CA GLY A 21 10.18 -11.47 -8.03
C GLY A 21 9.33 -10.24 -8.37
N PHE A 22 9.06 -9.41 -7.35
CA PHE A 22 8.35 -8.13 -7.52
C PHE A 22 9.06 -7.17 -8.48
N ILE A 23 10.37 -6.99 -8.32
CA ILE A 23 11.17 -6.10 -9.17
C ILE A 23 11.26 -6.64 -10.62
N SER A 24 11.41 -7.94 -10.80
CA SER A 24 11.48 -8.57 -12.12
C SER A 24 10.16 -8.38 -12.88
N PHE A 25 9.04 -8.65 -12.22
CA PHE A 25 7.72 -8.43 -12.79
C PHE A 25 7.51 -6.98 -13.21
N CYS A 26 7.88 -6.03 -12.34
CA CYS A 26 7.78 -4.61 -12.62
C CYS A 26 8.59 -4.22 -13.87
N ASN A 27 9.84 -4.67 -13.99
CA ASN A 27 10.67 -4.42 -15.17
C ASN A 27 10.01 -4.95 -16.46
N GLU A 28 9.48 -6.18 -16.42
CA GLU A 28 8.81 -6.80 -17.56
C GLU A 28 7.53 -6.04 -17.96
N TYR A 29 6.74 -5.61 -16.98
CA TYR A 29 5.54 -4.82 -17.21
C TYR A 29 5.85 -3.44 -17.80
N LEU A 30 6.83 -2.71 -17.25
CA LEU A 30 7.25 -1.40 -17.75
C LEU A 30 7.80 -1.48 -19.17
N ALA A 31 8.61 -2.50 -19.47
CA ALA A 31 9.09 -2.78 -20.82
C ALA A 31 7.94 -3.07 -21.80
N PHE A 32 6.91 -3.79 -21.36
CA PHE A 32 5.71 -4.03 -22.17
C PHE A 32 4.96 -2.72 -22.46
N ILE A 33 4.59 -1.94 -21.44
CA ILE A 33 3.78 -0.73 -21.66
C ILE A 33 4.51 0.39 -22.42
N SER A 34 5.85 0.33 -22.50
CA SER A 34 6.64 1.31 -23.25
C SER A 34 6.27 1.37 -24.74
N ASN A 35 5.77 0.27 -25.33
CA ASN A 35 5.48 0.19 -26.77
C ASN A 35 4.15 -0.49 -27.12
N ASN A 36 3.40 -1.02 -26.16
CA ASN A 36 2.24 -1.89 -26.42
C ASN A 36 0.92 -1.35 -25.87
N LEU A 37 0.85 -0.06 -25.52
CA LEU A 37 -0.40 0.60 -25.17
C LEU A 37 -1.12 1.11 -26.41
N GLN A 38 -2.44 0.99 -26.42
CA GLN A 38 -3.30 1.63 -27.43
C GLN A 38 -3.32 3.14 -27.24
N ALA A 39 -3.42 3.58 -25.99
CA ALA A 39 -3.46 4.98 -25.61
C ALA A 39 -3.09 5.17 -24.14
N VAL A 40 -2.64 6.38 -23.82
CA VAL A 40 -2.53 6.88 -22.44
C VAL A 40 -3.58 7.97 -22.28
N ILE A 41 -4.57 7.70 -21.45
CA ILE A 41 -5.68 8.62 -21.19
C ILE A 41 -5.33 9.47 -19.98
N ILE A 42 -5.46 10.79 -20.10
CA ILE A 42 -5.19 11.75 -19.01
C ILE A 42 -6.50 12.03 -18.28
N SER A 43 -6.47 11.93 -16.94
CA SER A 43 -7.59 12.31 -16.08
C SER A 43 -7.90 13.81 -16.23
N GLN A 44 -9.16 14.17 -16.41
CA GLN A 44 -9.58 15.55 -16.70
C GLN A 44 -9.66 16.44 -15.45
N ASN A 45 -9.85 15.87 -14.27
CA ASN A 45 -9.93 16.63 -13.03
C ASN A 45 -8.61 16.71 -12.27
N GLU A 46 -7.68 15.77 -12.51
CA GLU A 46 -6.35 15.74 -11.91
C GLU A 46 -5.35 15.12 -12.90
N ASN A 47 -4.74 15.95 -13.74
CA ASN A 47 -3.99 15.53 -14.95
C ASN A 47 -2.74 14.67 -14.70
N HIS A 48 -2.24 14.62 -13.47
CA HIS A 48 -1.14 13.74 -13.10
C HIS A 48 -1.59 12.28 -12.92
N TYR A 49 -2.90 12.01 -12.84
CA TYR A 49 -3.42 10.65 -12.97
C TYR A 49 -3.64 10.29 -14.43
N ARG A 50 -3.13 9.12 -14.81
CA ARG A 50 -3.25 8.54 -16.15
C ARG A 50 -3.92 7.18 -16.08
N PHE A 51 -4.50 6.77 -17.20
CA PHE A 51 -5.03 5.43 -17.40
C PHE A 51 -4.38 4.84 -18.65
N TYR A 52 -3.89 3.62 -18.55
CA TYR A 52 -3.34 2.91 -19.70
C TYR A 52 -4.45 2.10 -20.34
N GLN A 53 -4.68 2.33 -21.63
CA GLN A 53 -5.58 1.52 -22.43
C GLN A 53 -4.74 0.47 -23.15
N TYR A 54 -5.05 -0.80 -22.90
CA TYR A 54 -4.42 -1.90 -23.65
C TYR A 54 -4.98 -1.97 -25.07
N ASP A 55 -4.23 -2.60 -25.97
CA ASP A 55 -4.68 -2.85 -27.33
C ASP A 55 -5.70 -4.01 -27.40
N LYS A 56 -5.98 -4.48 -28.62
CA LYS A 56 -6.85 -5.64 -28.86
C LYS A 56 -6.46 -6.88 -28.06
N SER A 57 -5.16 -7.07 -27.75
CA SER A 57 -4.68 -8.22 -26.97
C SER A 57 -5.13 -8.16 -25.49
N GLY A 58 -5.42 -6.96 -25.00
CA GLY A 58 -6.01 -6.72 -23.68
C GLY A 58 -7.50 -6.38 -23.72
N ASN A 59 -8.21 -6.70 -24.80
CA ASN A 59 -9.63 -6.39 -24.97
C ASN A 59 -9.98 -4.91 -24.73
N TYR A 60 -9.05 -3.99 -25.05
CA TYR A 60 -9.20 -2.55 -24.78
C TYR A 60 -9.49 -2.20 -23.31
N GLN A 61 -9.16 -3.10 -22.38
CA GLN A 61 -9.28 -2.83 -20.95
C GLN A 61 -8.41 -1.63 -20.57
N ILE A 62 -8.93 -0.87 -19.61
CA ILE A 62 -8.30 0.34 -19.12
C ILE A 62 -7.89 0.07 -17.68
N THR A 63 -6.67 0.43 -17.32
CA THR A 63 -6.14 0.24 -15.96
C THR A 63 -6.86 1.12 -14.93
N ARG A 64 -6.66 0.80 -13.66
CA ARG A 64 -6.83 1.75 -12.55
C ARG A 64 -6.06 3.06 -12.78
N PRO A 65 -6.38 4.14 -12.06
CA PRO A 65 -5.60 5.37 -12.09
C PRO A 65 -4.15 5.14 -11.67
N ILE A 66 -3.21 5.75 -12.39
CA ILE A 66 -1.77 5.69 -12.14
C ILE A 66 -1.24 7.12 -12.03
N ASN A 67 -0.61 7.43 -10.90
CA ASN A 67 0.00 8.73 -10.63
C ASN A 67 1.33 8.83 -11.39
N SER A 68 1.38 9.67 -12.42
CA SER A 68 2.57 9.85 -13.25
C SER A 68 3.72 10.59 -12.56
N ASN A 69 3.49 11.18 -11.38
CA ASN A 69 4.55 11.78 -10.59
C ASN A 69 5.32 10.74 -9.75
N LEU A 70 4.75 9.53 -9.60
CA LEU A 70 5.32 8.44 -8.80
C LEU A 70 5.72 7.23 -9.65
N MET A 71 5.02 6.99 -10.76
CA MET A 71 5.25 5.86 -11.65
C MET A 71 6.49 6.10 -12.52
N TYR A 72 7.56 5.35 -12.27
CA TYR A 72 8.75 5.37 -13.12
C TYR A 72 8.47 4.78 -14.50
N ASP A 73 9.16 5.28 -15.52
CA ASP A 73 9.30 4.59 -16.79
C ASP A 73 10.30 3.40 -16.70
N ALA A 74 10.40 2.62 -17.77
CA ALA A 74 11.28 1.44 -17.80
C ALA A 74 12.77 1.77 -17.57
N LYS A 75 13.25 2.91 -18.07
CA LYS A 75 14.65 3.32 -17.97
C LYS A 75 14.97 3.84 -16.57
N GLU A 76 14.06 4.64 -16.00
CA GLU A 76 14.15 5.16 -14.65
C GLU A 76 14.12 4.01 -13.63
N PHE A 77 13.15 3.11 -13.75
CA PHE A 77 13.00 1.99 -12.82
C PHE A 77 14.18 1.01 -12.87
N ALA A 78 14.76 0.76 -14.05
CA ALA A 78 15.94 -0.10 -14.17
C ALA A 78 17.15 0.41 -13.35
N LYS A 79 17.24 1.73 -13.13
CA LYS A 79 18.25 2.34 -12.25
C LYS A 79 17.76 2.36 -10.80
N ALA A 80 16.55 2.89 -10.58
CA ALA A 80 15.97 3.09 -9.25
C ALA A 80 15.84 1.77 -8.48
N SER A 81 15.41 0.68 -9.12
CA SER A 81 15.24 -0.63 -8.49
C SER A 81 16.53 -1.20 -7.88
N LYS A 82 17.69 -0.94 -8.50
CA LYS A 82 18.99 -1.37 -7.96
C LYS A 82 19.36 -0.57 -6.72
N GLU A 83 19.10 0.73 -6.72
CA GLU A 83 19.37 1.60 -5.57
C GLU A 83 18.35 1.37 -4.45
N TYR A 84 17.09 1.12 -4.79
CA TYR A 84 16.01 0.79 -3.85
C TYR A 84 16.40 -0.37 -2.93
N VAL A 85 16.87 -1.50 -3.48
CA VAL A 85 17.31 -2.64 -2.66
C VAL A 85 18.50 -2.29 -1.76
N LYS A 86 19.46 -1.48 -2.26
CA LYS A 86 20.59 -1.03 -1.43
C LYS A 86 20.13 -0.10 -0.30
N ILE A 87 19.20 0.80 -0.59
CA ILE A 87 18.60 1.72 0.37
C ILE A 87 17.91 0.93 1.48
N LEU A 88 17.05 -0.03 1.14
CA LEU A 88 16.33 -0.82 2.15
C LEU A 88 17.29 -1.47 3.15
N LYS A 89 18.36 -2.12 2.67
CA LYS A 89 19.37 -2.76 3.53
C LYS A 89 20.09 -1.83 4.50
N ARG A 90 20.12 -0.52 4.23
CA ARG A 90 20.82 0.49 5.05
C ARG A 90 19.89 1.56 5.61
N VAL A 91 18.56 1.41 5.45
CA VAL A 91 17.60 2.50 5.65
C VAL A 91 17.61 3.03 7.09
N LYS A 92 17.91 2.17 8.08
CA LYS A 92 18.06 2.54 9.48
C LYS A 92 19.07 3.69 9.70
N ASN A 93 20.11 3.71 8.88
CA ASN A 93 21.20 4.68 8.95
C ASN A 93 21.16 5.70 7.80
N ALA A 94 20.05 5.76 7.05
CA ALA A 94 19.89 6.73 5.97
C ALA A 94 19.81 8.16 6.52
N ASP A 95 20.33 9.12 5.76
CA ASP A 95 20.13 10.53 6.08
C ASP A 95 18.63 10.87 5.96
N LYS A 96 18.04 11.26 7.07
CA LYS A 96 16.61 11.61 7.18
C LYS A 96 16.26 12.84 6.31
N LYS A 97 17.23 13.63 5.88
CA LYS A 97 17.01 14.82 5.04
C LYS A 97 17.30 14.58 3.56
N ASP A 98 17.71 13.37 3.18
CA ASP A 98 17.98 13.05 1.78
C ASP A 98 16.68 12.75 1.03
N ASP A 99 16.16 13.78 0.36
CA ASP A 99 14.95 13.70 -0.46
C ASP A 99 15.08 12.66 -1.59
N SER A 100 16.30 12.39 -2.09
CA SER A 100 16.50 11.42 -3.17
C SER A 100 16.27 9.99 -2.68
N ILE A 101 16.69 9.67 -1.45
CA ILE A 101 16.43 8.38 -0.81
C ILE A 101 14.92 8.19 -0.60
N ARG A 102 14.25 9.23 -0.08
CA ARG A 102 12.80 9.23 0.16
C ARG A 102 12.01 9.03 -1.13
N GLU A 103 12.39 9.73 -2.20
CA GLU A 103 11.78 9.58 -3.52
C GLU A 103 11.96 8.16 -4.06
N ILE A 104 13.17 7.59 -4.01
CA ILE A 104 13.42 6.23 -4.49
C ILE A 104 12.56 5.22 -3.73
N ILE A 105 12.43 5.36 -2.41
CA ILE A 105 11.56 4.48 -1.60
C ILE A 105 10.11 4.57 -2.07
N ASN A 106 9.55 5.78 -2.12
CA ASN A 106 8.15 5.99 -2.45
C ASN A 106 7.83 5.57 -3.89
N ASN A 107 8.58 6.06 -4.86
CA ASN A 107 8.32 5.84 -6.28
C ASN A 107 8.58 4.38 -6.68
N SER A 108 9.62 3.73 -6.14
CA SER A 108 9.87 2.31 -6.44
C SER A 108 8.76 1.43 -5.85
N THR A 109 8.37 1.67 -4.60
CA THR A 109 7.27 0.91 -3.95
C THR A 109 5.97 1.09 -4.71
N TYR A 110 5.63 2.34 -5.09
CA TYR A 110 4.44 2.65 -5.87
C TYR A 110 4.46 1.98 -7.26
N THR A 111 5.58 2.11 -7.99
CA THR A 111 5.73 1.61 -9.35
C THR A 111 5.61 0.08 -9.41
N ILE A 112 6.26 -0.62 -8.48
CA ILE A 112 6.16 -2.08 -8.37
C ILE A 112 4.70 -2.50 -8.16
N GLN A 113 4.04 -1.91 -7.16
CA GLN A 113 2.70 -2.32 -6.80
C GLN A 113 1.66 -1.96 -7.87
N GLN A 114 1.79 -0.79 -8.51
CA GLN A 114 0.89 -0.36 -9.58
C GLN A 114 1.12 -1.14 -10.87
N SER A 115 2.32 -1.62 -11.14
CA SER A 115 2.58 -2.53 -12.26
C SER A 115 1.77 -3.83 -12.13
N ILE A 116 1.76 -4.43 -10.94
CA ILE A 116 0.94 -5.62 -10.63
C ILE A 116 -0.54 -5.32 -10.80
N GLY A 117 -0.99 -4.23 -10.18
CA GLY A 117 -2.37 -3.80 -10.23
C GLY A 117 -2.87 -3.58 -11.66
N ALA A 118 -2.10 -2.82 -12.44
CA ALA A 118 -2.43 -2.49 -13.81
C ALA A 118 -2.45 -3.75 -14.69
N ALA A 119 -1.44 -4.62 -14.60
CA ALA A 119 -1.43 -5.88 -15.33
C ALA A 119 -2.69 -6.73 -15.02
N LEU A 120 -3.07 -6.85 -13.75
CA LEU A 120 -4.27 -7.58 -13.34
C LEU A 120 -5.57 -6.94 -13.84
N ASP A 121 -5.59 -5.65 -14.14
CA ASP A 121 -6.74 -5.00 -14.80
C ASP A 121 -6.92 -5.46 -16.26
N GLY A 122 -5.91 -6.11 -16.85
CA GLY A 122 -5.99 -6.81 -18.14
C GLY A 122 -6.70 -8.17 -18.09
N LEU A 123 -7.18 -8.61 -16.92
CA LEU A 123 -8.02 -9.80 -16.80
C LEU A 123 -9.34 -9.63 -17.60
N PRO A 124 -9.94 -10.73 -18.11
CA PRO A 124 -11.22 -10.66 -18.81
C PRO A 124 -12.32 -10.02 -17.96
N ALA A 125 -13.32 -9.45 -18.65
CA ALA A 125 -14.51 -8.88 -18.03
C ALA A 125 -15.14 -9.87 -17.03
N GLY A 126 -15.63 -9.36 -15.90
CA GLY A 126 -16.17 -10.17 -14.81
C GLY A 126 -15.14 -10.64 -13.76
N LYS A 127 -13.82 -10.52 -14.02
CA LYS A 127 -12.77 -10.91 -13.05
C LYS A 127 -12.21 -9.76 -12.21
N SER A 128 -12.91 -8.64 -12.15
CA SER A 128 -12.46 -7.46 -11.40
C SER A 128 -12.27 -7.74 -9.89
N ASN A 129 -13.12 -8.58 -9.28
CA ASN A 129 -12.96 -8.97 -7.88
C ASN A 129 -11.69 -9.80 -7.65
N THR A 130 -11.36 -10.71 -8.57
CA THR A 130 -10.11 -11.47 -8.53
C THR A 130 -8.90 -10.55 -8.63
N ALA A 131 -8.92 -9.59 -9.57
CA ALA A 131 -7.85 -8.59 -9.72
C ALA A 131 -7.64 -7.78 -8.43
N ARG A 132 -8.72 -7.29 -7.80
CA ARG A 132 -8.66 -6.56 -6.54
C ARG A 132 -8.10 -7.39 -5.39
N LYS A 133 -8.57 -8.63 -5.23
CA LYS A 133 -8.12 -9.54 -4.18
C LYS A 133 -6.62 -9.85 -4.33
N LEU A 134 -6.19 -10.25 -5.53
CA LEU A 134 -4.79 -10.55 -5.80
C LEU A 134 -3.88 -9.33 -5.61
N THR A 135 -4.32 -8.15 -6.06
CA THR A 135 -3.58 -6.90 -5.80
C THR A 135 -3.40 -6.68 -4.29
N GLY A 136 -4.49 -6.84 -3.51
CA GLY A 136 -4.46 -6.68 -2.05
C GLY A 136 -3.50 -7.66 -1.39
N ASP A 137 -3.66 -8.96 -1.66
CA ASP A 137 -2.83 -10.01 -1.10
C ASP A 137 -1.33 -9.79 -1.41
N LEU A 138 -1.01 -9.40 -2.65
CA LEU A 138 0.36 -9.12 -3.07
C LEU A 138 0.90 -7.84 -2.43
N PHE A 139 0.07 -6.82 -2.22
CA PHE A 139 0.49 -5.61 -1.51
C PHE A 139 0.87 -5.92 -0.07
N GLU A 140 0.00 -6.65 0.64
CA GLU A 140 0.24 -7.06 2.02
C GLU A 140 1.54 -7.87 2.14
N HIS A 141 1.76 -8.80 1.21
CA HIS A 141 3.01 -9.56 1.17
C HIS A 141 4.23 -8.69 0.88
N PHE A 142 4.14 -7.78 -0.09
CA PHE A 142 5.22 -6.91 -0.50
C PHE A 142 5.70 -6.00 0.63
N ILE A 143 4.76 -5.37 1.36
CA ILE A 143 5.10 -4.52 2.51
C ILE A 143 5.82 -5.34 3.60
N ARG A 144 5.39 -6.57 3.89
CA ARG A 144 6.11 -7.45 4.83
C ARG A 144 7.52 -7.79 4.35
N LEU A 145 7.71 -8.07 3.05
CA LEU A 145 9.04 -8.30 2.49
C LEU A 145 9.94 -7.07 2.60
N ILE A 146 9.41 -5.87 2.40
CA ILE A 146 10.15 -4.61 2.61
C ILE A 146 10.58 -4.49 4.08
N ILE A 147 9.66 -4.74 5.03
CA ILE A 147 9.96 -4.67 6.46
C ILE A 147 11.03 -5.69 6.86
N HIS A 148 10.98 -6.91 6.29
CA HIS A 148 12.04 -7.90 6.48
C HIS A 148 13.38 -7.45 5.89
N GLU A 149 13.40 -6.85 4.70
CA GLU A 149 14.63 -6.41 4.03
C GLU A 149 15.35 -5.30 4.81
N ILE A 150 14.61 -4.47 5.54
CA ILE A 150 15.20 -3.45 6.42
C ILE A 150 15.70 -4.02 7.75
N GLY A 151 15.58 -5.34 7.97
CA GLY A 151 16.09 -6.05 9.14
C GLY A 151 15.11 -6.17 10.30
N ILE A 152 13.82 -5.96 10.08
CA ILE A 152 12.78 -6.08 11.11
C ILE A 152 12.00 -7.37 10.90
N ALA A 153 11.94 -8.21 11.93
CA ALA A 153 11.10 -9.40 11.92
C ALA A 153 9.63 -8.97 11.99
N CYS A 154 8.82 -9.48 11.05
CA CYS A 154 7.38 -9.26 11.06
C CYS A 154 6.64 -10.48 10.54
N ARG A 155 5.34 -10.57 10.82
CA ARG A 155 4.47 -11.64 10.33
C ARG A 155 3.05 -11.14 10.14
N THR A 156 2.24 -11.93 9.43
CA THR A 156 0.77 -11.84 9.56
C THR A 156 0.30 -12.91 10.54
N GLY A 157 -0.86 -12.71 11.17
CA GLY A 157 -1.42 -13.76 12.02
C GLY A 157 -2.63 -13.31 12.82
N VAL A 158 -3.13 -14.26 13.60
CA VAL A 158 -4.17 -14.03 14.61
C VAL A 158 -3.49 -13.76 15.96
N ILE A 159 -3.88 -12.69 16.63
CA ILE A 159 -3.57 -12.47 18.05
C ILE A 159 -4.80 -12.89 18.86
N GLN A 160 -4.58 -13.70 19.90
CA GLN A 160 -5.61 -14.10 20.84
C GLN A 160 -5.50 -13.20 22.09
N VAL A 161 -6.55 -12.43 22.35
CA VAL A 161 -6.61 -11.52 23.50
C VAL A 161 -7.59 -12.09 24.52
N PRO A 162 -7.16 -12.40 25.76
CA PRO A 162 -8.05 -12.92 26.78
C PRO A 162 -9.04 -11.84 27.25
N VAL A 163 -10.31 -12.22 27.39
CA VAL A 163 -11.34 -11.40 28.02
C VAL A 163 -11.49 -11.84 29.47
N ILE A 164 -11.14 -10.93 30.37
CA ILE A 164 -11.12 -11.17 31.81
C ILE A 164 -12.36 -10.52 32.44
N VAL A 165 -13.10 -11.31 33.22
CA VAL A 165 -14.25 -10.86 34.03
C VAL A 165 -14.01 -11.33 35.46
N ASP A 166 -14.10 -10.41 36.43
CA ASP A 166 -13.85 -10.67 37.85
C ASP A 166 -12.49 -11.37 38.13
N GLY A 167 -11.45 -10.99 37.37
CA GLY A 167 -10.11 -11.56 37.49
C GLY A 167 -9.92 -12.94 36.87
N GLN A 168 -10.95 -13.51 36.23
CA GLN A 168 -10.88 -14.81 35.55
C GLN A 168 -11.02 -14.66 34.03
N ALA A 169 -10.12 -15.30 33.29
CA ALA A 169 -10.20 -15.39 31.83
C ALA A 169 -11.41 -16.26 31.43
N GLN A 170 -12.35 -15.67 30.70
CA GLN A 170 -13.59 -16.35 30.28
C GLN A 170 -13.45 -16.96 28.88
N PHE A 171 -12.89 -16.21 27.94
CA PHE A 171 -12.65 -16.64 26.55
C PHE A 171 -11.59 -15.74 25.88
N ASN A 172 -11.16 -16.11 24.68
CA ASN A 172 -10.24 -15.31 23.88
C ASN A 172 -10.97 -14.65 22.70
N MET A 173 -10.67 -13.38 22.46
CA MET A 173 -11.01 -12.67 21.24
C MET A 173 -9.88 -12.80 20.22
N SER A 174 -10.24 -13.17 18.99
CA SER A 174 -9.29 -13.35 17.89
C SER A 174 -9.23 -12.10 17.01
N TYR A 175 -8.03 -11.53 16.84
CA TYR A 175 -7.78 -10.41 15.94
C TYR A 175 -6.81 -10.81 14.83
N GLN A 176 -7.28 -10.79 13.58
CA GLN A 176 -6.44 -11.04 12.40
C GLN A 176 -5.77 -9.74 11.96
N HIS A 177 -4.44 -9.74 11.87
CA HIS A 177 -3.66 -8.59 11.42
C HIS A 177 -2.75 -8.92 10.25
N ASP A 178 -2.58 -7.94 9.36
CA ASP A 178 -1.75 -8.08 8.16
C ASP A 178 -0.26 -7.98 8.50
N LEU A 179 0.06 -7.25 9.57
CA LEU A 179 1.41 -7.00 10.06
C LEU A 179 1.43 -7.05 11.59
N ILE A 180 2.35 -7.82 12.13
CA ILE A 180 2.68 -7.92 13.56
C ILE A 180 4.20 -7.86 13.63
N ILE A 181 4.74 -6.92 14.39
CA ILE A 181 6.18 -6.79 14.68
C ILE A 181 6.38 -7.19 16.13
N GLU A 182 7.28 -8.14 16.36
CA GLU A 182 7.58 -8.71 17.68
C GLU A 182 9.05 -8.56 17.97
N LYS A 183 9.38 -8.31 19.23
CA LYS A 183 10.75 -8.27 19.75
C LYS A 183 10.73 -8.90 21.14
N ASP A 184 11.59 -9.88 21.36
CA ASP A 184 11.70 -10.62 22.63
C ASP A 184 10.34 -11.17 23.11
N ASP A 185 9.58 -11.79 22.19
CA ASP A 185 8.23 -12.36 22.40
C ASP A 185 7.14 -11.35 22.83
N ASP A 186 7.41 -10.04 22.78
CA ASP A 186 6.43 -8.98 23.02
C ASP A 186 6.03 -8.29 21.70
N ILE A 187 4.72 -8.07 21.56
CA ILE A 187 4.15 -7.40 20.38
C ILE A 187 4.45 -5.91 20.48
N LYS A 188 5.27 -5.41 19.56
CA LYS A 188 5.69 -4.01 19.51
C LYS A 188 4.83 -3.17 18.58
N VAL A 189 4.35 -3.73 17.47
CA VAL A 189 3.50 -3.01 16.52
C VAL A 189 2.47 -3.94 15.92
N ILE A 190 1.25 -3.44 15.80
CA ILE A 190 0.17 -4.04 15.01
C ILE A 190 -0.09 -3.16 13.79
N GLY A 191 -0.17 -3.75 12.61
CA GLY A 191 -0.31 -3.01 11.37
C GLY A 191 -1.43 -3.55 10.48
N SER A 192 -2.14 -2.61 9.84
CA SER A 192 -3.07 -2.90 8.76
C SER A 192 -2.50 -2.43 7.43
N ILE A 193 -2.45 -3.30 6.44
CA ILE A 193 -1.96 -3.00 5.09
C ILE A 193 -3.11 -3.16 4.12
N LYS A 194 -3.44 -2.09 3.38
CA LYS A 194 -4.60 -2.08 2.48
C LYS A 194 -4.30 -1.30 1.22
N THR A 195 -4.86 -1.70 0.09
CA THR A 195 -4.66 -0.94 -1.15
C THR A 195 -5.33 0.43 -1.12
N SER A 196 -6.47 0.55 -0.42
CA SER A 196 -7.21 1.81 -0.20
C SER A 196 -7.95 1.72 1.14
N SER A 197 -8.10 2.87 1.80
CA SER A 197 -8.66 2.99 3.14
C SER A 197 -10.18 2.79 3.13
N LYS A 198 -10.93 3.67 2.44
CA LYS A 198 -12.41 3.65 2.39
C LYS A 198 -13.01 3.54 3.80
N ASP A 199 -14.11 2.84 3.93
CA ASP A 199 -14.76 2.44 5.18
C ASP A 199 -13.89 1.55 6.07
N ARG A 200 -12.84 0.90 5.52
CA ARG A 200 -11.97 0.02 6.31
C ARG A 200 -11.09 0.77 7.29
N ILE A 201 -10.93 2.09 7.12
CA ILE A 201 -10.15 2.89 8.07
C ILE A 201 -10.80 2.85 9.46
N ASP A 202 -12.13 2.84 9.52
CA ASP A 202 -12.92 2.80 10.75
C ASP A 202 -12.55 1.57 11.59
N LYS A 203 -12.41 0.40 10.94
CA LYS A 203 -12.03 -0.85 11.60
C LYS A 203 -10.67 -0.74 12.31
N ILE A 204 -9.69 -0.09 11.69
CA ILE A 204 -8.32 -0.01 12.24
C ILE A 204 -8.32 0.76 13.57
N PHE A 205 -9.09 1.84 13.64
CA PHE A 205 -9.26 2.61 14.88
C PHE A 205 -9.93 1.79 15.99
N ILE A 206 -10.99 1.04 15.65
CA ILE A 206 -11.71 0.18 16.59
C ILE A 206 -10.82 -0.98 17.06
N ASP A 207 -10.04 -1.58 16.17
CA ASP A 207 -9.09 -2.64 16.50
C ASP A 207 -8.05 -2.12 17.53
N LYS A 208 -7.45 -0.93 17.31
CA LYS A 208 -6.55 -0.30 18.30
C LYS A 208 -7.25 -0.09 19.63
N PHE A 209 -8.44 0.54 19.62
CA PHE A 209 -9.20 0.82 20.83
C PHE A 209 -9.41 -0.44 21.67
N LEU A 210 -9.97 -1.49 21.04
CA LEU A 210 -10.32 -2.72 21.73
C LEU A 210 -9.07 -3.47 22.19
N TYR A 211 -8.05 -3.59 21.35
CA TYR A 211 -6.82 -4.29 21.69
C TYR A 211 -6.15 -3.64 22.92
N ASN A 212 -5.94 -2.32 22.89
CA ASN A 212 -5.28 -1.61 23.99
C ASN A 212 -6.13 -1.66 25.26
N LYS A 213 -7.47 -1.59 25.13
CA LYS A 213 -8.38 -1.68 26.27
C LYS A 213 -8.39 -3.05 26.93
N LEU A 214 -8.33 -4.13 26.15
CA LEU A 214 -8.38 -5.51 26.65
C LEU A 214 -7.02 -6.00 27.18
N THR A 215 -5.92 -5.51 26.61
CA THR A 215 -4.57 -5.91 27.03
C THR A 215 -3.96 -4.99 28.07
N GLU A 216 -4.59 -3.85 28.35
CA GLU A 216 -4.06 -2.77 29.20
C GLU A 216 -2.66 -2.28 28.75
N LYS A 217 -2.35 -2.46 27.46
CA LYS A 217 -1.12 -1.98 26.82
C LYS A 217 -1.41 -0.83 25.88
N ASP A 218 -0.46 0.09 25.72
CA ASP A 218 -0.51 1.10 24.66
C ASP A 218 0.29 0.64 23.44
N THR A 219 -0.14 -0.48 22.82
CA THR A 219 0.57 -1.05 21.69
C THR A 219 0.36 -0.18 20.44
N PRO A 220 1.43 0.27 19.78
CA PRO A 220 1.34 1.02 18.53
C PRO A 220 0.53 0.30 17.45
N HIS A 221 -0.45 0.99 16.88
CA HIS A 221 -1.16 0.57 15.67
C HIS A 221 -0.86 1.50 14.51
N ILE A 222 -0.41 0.92 13.40
CA ILE A 222 -0.12 1.64 12.16
C ILE A 222 -1.00 1.19 11.01
N ALA A 223 -1.13 2.05 9.99
CA ALA A 223 -1.78 1.72 8.74
C ALA A 223 -0.91 2.08 7.53
N VAL A 224 -0.82 1.18 6.56
CA VAL A 224 -0.13 1.41 5.28
C VAL A 224 -1.13 1.27 4.15
N PHE A 225 -1.27 2.33 3.36
CA PHE A 225 -2.16 2.41 2.22
C PHE A 225 -1.41 2.60 0.91
N LEU A 226 -1.83 1.92 -0.16
CA LEU A 226 -1.25 2.21 -1.48
C LEU A 226 -1.71 3.58 -1.98
N ASN A 227 -3.02 3.80 -2.09
CA ASN A 227 -3.61 5.07 -2.52
C ASN A 227 -5.10 5.15 -2.13
N ASP A 228 -5.69 6.34 -2.19
CA ASP A 228 -7.15 6.52 -2.05
C ASP A 228 -7.79 7.13 -3.28
N VAL A 229 -7.56 6.47 -4.42
CA VAL A 229 -8.04 6.95 -5.72
C VAL A 229 -8.75 5.83 -6.47
N GLN A 230 -9.88 6.16 -7.08
CA GLN A 230 -10.58 5.25 -7.98
C GLN A 230 -11.03 5.98 -9.25
N ARG A 231 -11.27 5.23 -10.32
CA ARG A 231 -11.87 5.80 -11.53
C ARG A 231 -13.23 6.41 -11.19
N LYS A 232 -13.47 7.62 -11.67
CA LYS A 232 -14.78 8.28 -11.61
C LYS A 232 -15.77 7.50 -12.48
N ASN A 233 -16.91 7.15 -11.91
CA ASN A 233 -18.00 6.56 -12.68
C ASN A 233 -18.74 7.69 -13.41
N THR A 234 -18.75 7.67 -14.74
CA THR A 234 -19.48 8.65 -15.56
C THR A 234 -20.25 7.92 -16.66
N LYS A 235 -21.43 8.46 -16.99
CA LYS A 235 -22.27 7.96 -18.09
C LYS A 235 -21.88 8.56 -19.43
N LYS A 236 -21.06 9.62 -19.42
CA LYS A 236 -20.63 10.30 -20.64
C LYS A 236 -19.38 9.62 -21.20
N GLU A 237 -19.43 9.27 -22.48
CA GLU A 237 -18.28 8.72 -23.18
C GLU A 237 -17.12 9.73 -23.18
N ASN A 238 -15.89 9.21 -23.13
CA ASN A 238 -14.65 9.99 -23.16
C ASN A 238 -14.40 10.96 -21.99
N GLU A 239 -15.25 10.95 -20.96
CA GLU A 239 -14.94 11.61 -19.69
C GLU A 239 -14.18 10.64 -18.79
N TYR A 240 -12.88 10.90 -18.62
CA TYR A 240 -12.04 10.14 -17.69
C TYR A 240 -11.61 11.04 -16.55
N GLY A 241 -11.87 10.59 -15.34
CA GLY A 241 -11.50 11.31 -14.13
C GLY A 241 -11.30 10.34 -12.97
N ILE A 242 -10.89 10.89 -11.85
CA ILE A 242 -10.74 10.16 -10.60
C ILE A 242 -11.66 10.69 -9.51
N ASN A 243 -12.02 9.82 -8.56
CA ASN A 243 -12.63 10.20 -7.30
C ASN A 243 -11.69 9.82 -6.15
N THR A 244 -11.66 10.65 -5.12
CA THR A 244 -11.07 10.26 -3.84
C THR A 244 -11.94 9.19 -3.18
N THR A 245 -11.30 8.30 -2.44
CA THR A 245 -11.96 7.26 -1.62
C THR A 245 -11.67 7.43 -0.13
N PHE A 246 -10.80 8.37 0.21
CA PHE A 246 -10.49 8.72 1.59
C PHE A 246 -11.70 9.40 2.26
N LEU A 247 -11.98 9.03 3.50
CA LEU A 247 -13.06 9.59 4.32
C LEU A 247 -12.47 10.54 5.38
N PRO A 248 -12.19 11.82 5.06
CA PRO A 248 -11.50 12.73 5.98
C PRO A 248 -12.29 13.02 7.26
N GLY A 249 -13.63 13.02 7.18
CA GLY A 249 -14.49 13.23 8.34
C GLY A 249 -14.37 12.10 9.36
N HIS A 250 -14.38 10.84 8.88
CA HIS A 250 -14.23 9.65 9.73
C HIS A 250 -12.85 9.64 10.40
N PHE A 251 -11.79 9.82 9.60
CA PHE A 251 -10.42 9.85 10.11
C PHE A 251 -10.26 10.91 11.20
N LYS A 252 -10.65 12.16 10.94
CA LYS A 252 -10.54 13.24 11.93
C LYS A 252 -11.41 12.98 13.16
N GLY A 253 -12.62 12.46 12.97
CA GLY A 253 -13.52 12.09 14.05
C GLY A 253 -12.88 11.09 15.00
N TYR A 254 -12.36 9.98 14.48
CA TYR A 254 -11.72 8.95 15.32
C TYR A 254 -10.42 9.40 15.94
N THR A 255 -9.57 10.11 15.19
CA THR A 255 -8.32 10.66 15.72
C THR A 255 -8.56 11.58 16.92
N VAL A 256 -9.58 12.43 16.86
CA VAL A 256 -9.86 13.42 17.92
C VAL A 256 -10.70 12.84 19.07
N LYS A 257 -11.64 11.93 18.78
CA LYS A 257 -12.67 11.50 19.76
C LYS A 257 -12.53 10.06 20.25
N LEU A 258 -11.79 9.20 19.55
CA LEU A 258 -11.63 7.80 19.93
C LEU A 258 -10.19 7.54 20.40
N ASN A 259 -9.26 7.36 19.46
CA ASN A 259 -7.83 7.28 19.71
C ASN A 259 -7.08 7.62 18.41
N PRO A 260 -5.98 8.38 18.44
CA PRO A 260 -5.11 8.51 17.28
C PRO A 260 -4.47 7.15 16.94
N LEU A 261 -4.25 6.88 15.65
CA LEU A 261 -3.32 5.84 15.21
C LEU A 261 -1.89 6.37 15.36
N ASP A 262 -0.94 5.47 15.62
CA ASP A 262 0.46 5.84 15.89
C ASP A 262 1.22 6.20 14.61
N GLY A 263 0.72 5.74 13.46
CA GLY A 263 1.23 6.13 12.16
C GLY A 263 0.33 5.71 11.01
N VAL A 264 0.09 6.63 10.07
CA VAL A 264 -0.66 6.34 8.85
C VAL A 264 0.16 6.75 7.65
N TYR A 265 0.40 5.81 6.75
CA TYR A 265 1.37 5.96 5.67
C TYR A 265 0.75 5.66 4.33
N TYR A 266 1.01 6.50 3.33
CA TYR A 266 0.56 6.31 1.95
C TYR A 266 1.73 6.20 0.98
N CYS A 267 1.64 5.28 0.01
CA CYS A 267 2.54 5.32 -1.15
C CYS A 267 2.18 6.48 -2.09
N ASP A 268 0.88 6.73 -2.31
CA ASP A 268 0.34 7.86 -3.07
C ASP A 268 -0.57 8.70 -2.18
N ILE A 269 0.05 9.67 -1.51
CA ILE A 269 -0.59 10.58 -0.56
C ILE A 269 -1.37 11.69 -1.30
N ARG A 270 -2.59 11.97 -0.83
CA ARG A 270 -3.47 12.97 -1.46
C ARG A 270 -3.09 14.41 -1.07
N PRO A 271 -3.31 15.42 -1.92
CA PRO A 271 -2.93 16.80 -1.62
C PRO A 271 -3.51 17.35 -0.31
N ASN A 272 -4.79 17.05 -0.01
CA ASN A 272 -5.44 17.50 1.22
C ASN A 272 -4.82 16.88 2.49
N MET A 273 -4.22 15.69 2.38
CA MET A 273 -3.52 15.04 3.49
C MET A 273 -2.21 15.75 3.85
N LYS A 274 -1.67 16.59 2.95
CA LYS A 274 -0.44 17.37 3.20
C LYS A 274 -0.68 18.77 3.75
N THR A 275 -1.90 19.29 3.60
CA THR A 275 -2.20 20.71 3.86
C THR A 275 -3.18 20.91 5.01
N GLU A 276 -4.13 20.00 5.22
CA GLU A 276 -5.11 20.11 6.30
C GLU A 276 -4.47 19.81 7.65
N ASN A 277 -4.77 20.62 8.67
CA ASN A 277 -4.04 20.62 9.94
C ASN A 277 -4.01 19.27 10.67
N ILE A 278 -5.14 18.57 10.78
CA ILE A 278 -5.16 17.28 11.47
C ILE A 278 -4.55 16.21 10.56
N LEU A 279 -4.84 16.25 9.27
CA LEU A 279 -4.38 15.22 8.35
C LEU A 279 -2.85 15.23 8.18
N LYS A 280 -2.24 16.42 8.00
CA LYS A 280 -0.81 16.55 7.70
C LYS A 280 0.10 16.11 8.86
N ASP A 281 -0.40 16.23 10.09
CA ASP A 281 0.36 15.86 11.29
C ASP A 281 0.25 14.34 11.57
N GLN A 282 -0.77 13.67 11.00
CA GLN A 282 -1.13 12.29 11.31
C GLN A 282 -0.91 11.32 10.13
N ILE A 283 -0.86 11.84 8.91
CA ILE A 283 -0.70 11.06 7.67
C ILE A 283 0.60 11.48 6.98
N LYS A 284 1.46 10.50 6.72
CA LYS A 284 2.76 10.69 6.07
C LYS A 284 2.90 9.81 4.84
N THR A 285 3.97 10.01 4.07
CA THR A 285 4.38 9.08 3.02
C THR A 285 5.09 7.86 3.58
N PHE A 286 5.13 6.76 2.82
CA PHE A 286 5.64 5.47 3.26
C PHE A 286 7.12 5.47 3.68
N ASP A 287 7.94 6.33 3.08
CA ASP A 287 9.34 6.52 3.49
C ASP A 287 9.51 6.94 4.96
N HIS A 288 8.57 7.71 5.53
CA HIS A 288 8.65 8.08 6.96
C HIS A 288 8.53 6.86 7.89
N LEU A 289 7.74 5.85 7.51
CA LEU A 289 7.68 4.60 8.26
C LEU A 289 9.08 3.95 8.29
N LEU A 290 9.69 3.77 7.11
CA LEU A 290 10.93 2.99 6.98
C LEU A 290 12.17 3.72 7.51
N ILE A 291 12.25 5.05 7.35
CA ILE A 291 13.42 5.83 7.73
C ILE A 291 13.37 6.24 9.21
N GLU A 292 12.18 6.48 9.76
CA GLU A 292 12.06 7.16 11.05
C GLU A 292 11.19 6.44 12.06
N ASP A 293 9.92 6.24 11.74
CA ASP A 293 8.92 5.95 12.76
C ASP A 293 8.98 4.50 13.24
N ILE A 294 9.25 3.54 12.34
CA ILE A 294 9.29 2.11 12.71
C ILE A 294 10.35 1.81 13.77
N TRP A 295 11.47 2.54 13.77
CA TRP A 295 12.57 2.37 14.71
C TRP A 295 12.18 2.80 16.12
N LYS A 296 11.40 3.88 16.24
CA LYS A 296 10.90 4.38 17.53
C LYS A 296 9.90 3.42 18.17
N PHE A 297 9.15 2.67 17.35
CA PHE A 297 8.14 1.73 17.85
C PHE A 297 8.74 0.42 18.39
N ILE A 298 9.95 0.06 17.95
CA ILE A 298 10.61 -1.21 18.32
C ILE A 298 11.74 -1.04 19.33
N GLU A 299 12.03 0.19 19.75
CA GLU A 299 13.05 0.50 20.76
C GLU A 299 12.68 -0.10 22.12
#